data_AF-A0A358NBV0-F1
#
_entry.id   AF-A0A358NBV0-F1
#
_cell.length_a   1.000
_cell.length_b   1.000
_cell.length_c   1.000
_cell.angle_alpha   90.00
_cell.angle_beta   90.00
_cell.angle_gamma   90.00
#
_symmetry.space_group_name_H-M   'P 1'
#
loop_
_entity.id
_entity.type
_entity.pdbx_description
1 polymer ?
#
loop_
_entity_poly.entity_id
_entity_poly.type
_entity_poly.pdbx_seq_one_letter_code
_entity_poly.pdbx_strand_id
1 'polypeptide(L)'
;MAIRLDAKPSLFLRPAICWLSSVLISLSCFAVEPIDFNRDIRPILSDNCFACHGFDAAARATALRLDTLEGATEDLGGYAALVPGNPQASEILARILSTDEEMRMPPAESHKKTTQREGCIFNSTVD
;
A
#
# COMPACT_ATOMS: atom_id res chain seq x y z
N MET A 1 62.59 -17.05 -62.22
CA MET A 1 62.22 -16.12 -61.13
C MET A 1 60.88 -16.59 -60.58
N ALA A 2 60.90 -17.41 -59.53
CA ALA A 2 59.73 -18.04 -58.94
C ALA A 2 59.24 -17.19 -57.78
N ILE A 3 58.01 -16.69 -57.85
CA ILE A 3 57.29 -16.17 -56.69
C ILE A 3 56.23 -17.20 -56.32
N ARG A 4 56.64 -18.16 -55.49
CA ARG A 4 55.71 -18.96 -54.70
C ARG A 4 55.16 -18.04 -53.61
N LEU A 5 53.87 -17.77 -53.64
CA LEU A 5 53.15 -17.30 -52.45
C LEU A 5 52.59 -18.54 -51.77
N ASP A 6 53.29 -18.97 -50.74
CA ASP A 6 52.88 -20.06 -49.87
C ASP A 6 51.63 -19.65 -49.07
N ALA A 7 50.61 -20.51 -49.15
CA ALA A 7 49.45 -20.47 -48.30
C ALA A 7 49.68 -21.31 -47.03
N LYS A 8 48.98 -20.93 -45.94
CA LYS A 8 48.62 -21.64 -44.69
C LYS A 8 49.37 -21.21 -43.40
N PRO A 9 48.83 -21.51 -42.21
CA PRO A 9 47.43 -21.38 -41.77
C PRO A 9 47.30 -20.91 -40.29
N SER A 10 46.06 -20.54 -39.93
CA SER A 10 45.34 -20.84 -38.69
C SER A 10 45.97 -20.70 -37.28
N LEU A 11 45.12 -20.14 -36.40
CA LEU A 11 44.99 -20.46 -34.97
C LEU A 11 46.11 -19.97 -34.05
N PHE A 12 46.02 -18.68 -33.68
CA PHE A 12 46.46 -18.24 -32.35
C PHE A 12 45.24 -18.02 -31.45
N LEU A 13 44.91 -19.12 -30.79
CA LEU A 13 44.09 -19.22 -29.60
C LEU A 13 44.64 -18.22 -28.55
N ARG A 14 43.92 -17.13 -28.28
CA ARG A 14 44.14 -16.34 -27.06
C ARG A 14 43.11 -16.77 -26.01
N PRO A 15 43.55 -17.05 -24.79
CA PRO A 15 42.82 -17.86 -23.84
C PRO A 15 41.64 -17.10 -23.26
N ALA A 16 40.50 -17.80 -23.18
CA ALA A 16 39.37 -17.47 -22.33
C ALA A 16 39.86 -17.37 -20.88
N ILE A 17 40.15 -16.16 -20.41
CA ILE A 17 40.55 -15.91 -19.02
C ILE A 17 39.66 -14.81 -18.46
N CYS A 18 38.82 -15.25 -17.52
CA CYS A 18 38.20 -14.50 -16.43
C CYS A 18 37.08 -13.51 -16.75
N TRP A 19 36.02 -13.98 -17.41
CA TRP A 19 34.67 -13.40 -17.27
C TRP A 19 33.92 -14.01 -16.06
N LEU A 20 34.54 -14.09 -14.88
CA LEU A 20 33.91 -14.85 -13.76
C LEU A 20 34.13 -14.31 -12.34
N SER A 21 34.51 -13.05 -12.18
CA SER A 21 34.61 -12.47 -10.83
C SER A 21 33.40 -11.59 -10.52
N SER A 22 32.43 -12.24 -9.86
CA SER A 22 31.66 -11.66 -8.75
C SER A 22 30.63 -10.59 -9.07
N VAL A 23 29.55 -10.99 -9.74
CA VAL A 23 28.24 -10.35 -9.51
C VAL A 23 27.47 -11.24 -8.53
N LEU A 24 27.91 -11.28 -7.27
CA LEU A 24 27.05 -11.69 -6.17
C LEU A 24 26.12 -10.51 -5.88
N ILE A 25 25.09 -10.35 -6.71
CA ILE A 25 23.94 -9.50 -6.35
C ILE A 25 23.30 -10.19 -5.16
N SER A 26 23.56 -9.67 -3.96
CA SER A 26 22.80 -10.01 -2.78
C SER A 26 21.32 -9.69 -3.07
N LEU A 27 20.52 -10.74 -3.26
CA LEU A 27 19.07 -10.64 -3.19
C LEU A 27 18.72 -10.32 -1.73
N SER A 28 18.66 -9.03 -1.41
CA SER A 28 17.99 -8.58 -0.20
C SER A 28 16.51 -8.93 -0.35
N CYS A 29 16.07 -9.97 0.35
CA CYS A 29 14.66 -10.23 0.53
C CYS A 29 14.09 -9.07 1.35
N PHE A 30 13.31 -8.19 0.71
CA PHE A 30 12.52 -7.21 1.44
C PHE A 30 11.45 -7.98 2.21
N ALA A 31 11.65 -8.13 3.52
CA ALA A 31 10.59 -8.59 4.41
C ALA A 31 9.51 -7.50 4.44
N VAL A 32 8.31 -7.83 3.99
CA VAL A 32 7.13 -7.00 4.22
C VAL A 32 6.85 -7.04 5.71
N GLU A 33 7.02 -5.91 6.38
CA GLU A 33 6.66 -5.80 7.79
C GLU A 33 5.14 -5.87 7.92
N PRO A 34 4.60 -6.64 8.89
CA PRO A 34 3.17 -6.63 9.18
C PRO A 34 2.68 -5.22 9.49
N ILE A 35 1.46 -4.93 9.04
CA ILE A 35 0.78 -3.68 9.39
C ILE A 35 0.53 -3.64 10.90
N ASP A 36 0.95 -2.57 11.54
CA ASP A 36 0.68 -2.29 12.95
C ASP A 36 -0.38 -1.20 13.09
N PHE A 37 -1.40 -1.44 13.91
CA PHE A 37 -2.50 -0.50 14.07
C PHE A 37 -2.03 0.87 14.59
N ASN A 38 -1.12 0.92 15.57
CA ASN A 38 -0.73 2.18 16.19
C ASN A 38 0.23 2.99 15.33
N ARG A 39 1.11 2.30 14.59
CA ARG A 39 2.09 2.93 13.69
C ARG A 39 1.49 3.32 12.36
N ASP A 40 0.67 2.46 11.76
CA ASP A 40 0.25 2.60 10.37
C ASP A 40 -1.20 3.08 10.22
N ILE A 41 -2.12 2.67 11.11
CA ILE A 41 -3.57 2.94 10.94
C ILE A 41 -4.05 4.13 11.75
N ARG A 42 -3.67 4.19 13.03
CA ARG A 42 -4.10 5.23 13.95
C ARG A 42 -3.74 6.64 13.45
N PRO A 43 -2.54 6.91 12.87
CA PRO A 43 -2.24 8.23 12.34
C PRO A 43 -3.20 8.63 11.21
N ILE A 44 -3.53 7.68 10.32
CA ILE A 44 -4.45 7.93 9.21
C ILE A 44 -5.85 8.27 9.72
N LEU A 45 -6.36 7.50 10.70
CA LEU A 45 -7.66 7.77 11.32
C LEU A 45 -7.67 9.10 12.09
N SER A 46 -6.58 9.42 12.79
CA SER A 46 -6.42 10.68 13.53
C SER A 46 -6.46 11.88 12.59
N ASP A 47 -5.75 11.81 11.47
CA ASP A 47 -5.59 12.94 10.56
C ASP A 47 -6.81 13.19 9.66
N ASN A 48 -7.56 12.12 9.35
CA ASN A 48 -8.60 12.15 8.33
C ASN A 48 -10.02 11.86 8.85
N CYS A 49 -10.19 11.18 9.99
CA CYS A 49 -11.49 10.61 10.38
C CYS A 49 -11.99 11.07 11.75
N PHE A 50 -11.12 11.15 12.77
CA PHE A 50 -11.54 11.37 14.15
C PHE A 50 -12.13 12.76 14.43
N ALA A 51 -11.85 13.75 13.59
CA ALA A 51 -12.48 15.06 13.71
C ALA A 51 -14.03 14.98 13.66
N CYS A 52 -14.59 14.06 12.85
CA CYS A 52 -16.04 13.92 12.67
C CYS A 52 -16.60 12.58 13.17
N HIS A 53 -15.75 11.58 13.42
CA HIS A 53 -16.12 10.22 13.84
C HIS A 53 -15.30 9.71 15.03
N GLY A 54 -14.69 10.61 15.82
CA GLY A 54 -13.85 10.26 16.96
C GLY A 54 -14.58 10.36 18.31
N PHE A 55 -13.79 10.47 19.37
CA PHE A 55 -14.28 10.46 20.75
C PHE A 55 -15.13 11.69 21.13
N ASP A 56 -14.89 12.84 20.50
CA ASP A 56 -15.58 14.09 20.85
C ASP A 56 -17.03 14.08 20.35
N ALA A 57 -17.97 14.01 21.29
CA ALA A 57 -19.40 14.03 20.99
C ALA A 57 -19.88 15.33 20.36
N ALA A 58 -19.25 16.47 20.66
CA ALA A 58 -19.65 17.77 20.15
C ALA A 58 -19.20 18.01 18.70
N ALA A 59 -18.06 17.41 18.31
CA ALA A 59 -17.53 17.50 16.95
C ALA A 59 -18.05 16.41 16.00
N ARG A 60 -18.63 15.34 16.54
CA ARG A 60 -19.15 14.23 15.77
C ARG A 60 -20.29 14.63 14.84
N ALA A 61 -20.15 14.34 13.56
CA ALA A 61 -21.19 14.58 12.56
C ALA A 61 -22.31 13.52 12.60
N THR A 62 -22.01 12.35 13.15
CA THR A 62 -22.93 11.21 13.30
C THR A 62 -22.65 10.48 14.61
N ALA A 63 -23.49 9.53 15.01
CA ALA A 63 -23.24 8.72 16.20
C ALA A 63 -22.00 7.81 16.07
N LEU A 64 -21.58 7.49 14.83
CA LEU A 64 -20.48 6.57 14.50
C LEU A 64 -19.18 6.91 15.22
N ARG A 65 -18.53 5.88 15.76
CA ARG A 65 -17.26 5.94 16.49
C ARG A 65 -16.21 5.07 15.82
N LEU A 66 -15.24 5.69 15.15
CA LEU A 66 -14.10 4.98 14.54
C LEU A 66 -12.90 4.84 15.49
N ASP A 67 -12.93 5.53 16.63
CA ASP A 67 -11.85 5.48 17.65
C ASP A 67 -11.96 4.26 18.58
N THR A 68 -13.05 3.50 18.50
CA THR A 68 -13.29 2.26 19.25
C THR A 68 -13.60 1.13 18.29
N LEU A 69 -13.16 -0.10 18.60
CA LEU A 69 -13.47 -1.27 17.78
C LEU A 69 -14.97 -1.51 17.75
N GLU A 70 -15.63 -1.46 18.91
CA GLU A 70 -17.06 -1.74 19.05
C GLU A 70 -17.89 -0.81 18.17
N GLY A 71 -17.61 0.49 18.20
CA GLY A 71 -18.30 1.47 17.35
C GLY A 71 -17.93 1.38 15.87
N ALA A 72 -16.73 0.93 15.51
CA ALA A 72 -16.37 0.73 14.12
C ALA A 72 -17.07 -0.50 13.52
N THR A 73 -17.37 -1.50 14.34
CA THR A 73 -18.01 -2.76 13.92
C THR A 73 -19.50 -2.84 14.24
N GLU A 74 -20.09 -1.78 14.76
CA GLU A 74 -21.51 -1.76 15.12
C GLU A 74 -22.42 -1.87 13.88
N ASP A 75 -23.63 -2.39 14.08
CA ASP A 75 -24.65 -2.42 13.04
C ASP A 75 -25.28 -1.02 12.87
N LEU A 76 -25.11 -0.45 11.68
CA LEU A 76 -25.60 0.86 11.25
C LEU A 76 -26.91 0.75 10.44
N GLY A 77 -27.62 -0.37 10.55
CA GLY A 77 -28.89 -0.61 9.87
C GLY A 77 -28.79 -1.58 8.69
N GLY A 78 -28.00 -2.64 8.85
CA GLY A 78 -27.72 -3.67 7.85
C GLY A 78 -26.30 -3.63 7.28
N TYR A 79 -25.45 -2.74 7.77
CA TYR A 79 -24.04 -2.60 7.38
C TYR A 79 -23.20 -2.09 8.55
N ALA A 80 -21.87 -2.21 8.47
CA ALA A 80 -20.95 -1.69 9.47
C ALA A 80 -19.89 -0.80 8.82
N ALA A 81 -19.29 0.11 9.60
CA ALA A 81 -18.18 0.92 9.09
C ALA A 81 -16.96 0.05 8.76
N LEU A 82 -16.70 -0.96 9.60
CA LEU A 82 -15.62 -1.91 9.49
C LEU A 82 -16.16 -3.34 9.70
N VAL A 83 -15.87 -4.23 8.76
CA VAL A 83 -16.15 -5.68 8.84
C VAL A 83 -14.80 -6.40 8.79
N PRO A 84 -14.27 -6.88 9.94
CA PRO A 84 -12.99 -7.57 9.98
C PRO A 84 -12.96 -8.80 9.06
N GLY A 85 -11.91 -8.94 8.28
CA GLY A 85 -11.73 -9.99 7.27
C GLY A 85 -12.55 -9.80 5.99
N ASN A 86 -13.29 -8.68 5.84
CA ASN A 86 -14.09 -8.41 4.65
C ASN A 86 -14.09 -6.91 4.27
N PRO A 87 -13.04 -6.46 3.57
CA PRO A 87 -12.94 -5.08 3.08
C PRO A 87 -14.13 -4.67 2.21
N GLN A 88 -14.66 -5.58 1.41
CA GLN A 88 -15.74 -5.29 0.46
C GLN A 88 -17.08 -5.05 1.16
N ALA A 89 -17.27 -5.59 2.37
CA ALA A 89 -18.44 -5.34 3.21
C ALA A 89 -18.27 -4.12 4.14
N SER A 90 -17.10 -3.47 4.12
CA SER A 90 -16.79 -2.35 5.02
C SER A 90 -17.09 -1.01 4.39
N GLU A 91 -18.02 -0.27 4.97
CA GLU A 91 -18.45 1.03 4.44
C GLU A 91 -17.31 2.05 4.40
N ILE A 92 -16.33 1.98 5.31
CA ILE A 92 -15.19 2.90 5.34
C ILE A 92 -14.43 2.92 4.00
N LEU A 93 -14.26 1.77 3.34
CA LEU A 93 -13.57 1.68 2.05
C LEU A 93 -14.45 2.22 0.92
N ALA A 94 -15.76 1.96 0.95
CA ALA A 94 -16.69 2.56 0.00
C ALA A 94 -16.63 4.09 0.06
N ARG A 95 -16.53 4.67 1.26
CA ARG A 95 -16.43 6.13 1.46
C ARG A 95 -15.08 6.71 1.03
N ILE A 96 -13.97 6.03 1.32
CA ILE A 96 -12.63 6.48 0.92
C ILE A 96 -12.47 6.44 -0.60
N LEU A 97 -13.02 5.41 -1.25
CA LEU A 97 -12.88 5.17 -2.70
C LEU A 97 -13.99 5.82 -3.54
N SER A 98 -15.01 6.41 -2.91
CA SER A 98 -16.12 7.06 -3.61
C SER A 98 -15.64 8.20 -4.50
N THR A 99 -16.17 8.25 -5.72
CA THR A 99 -16.00 9.38 -6.65
C THR A 99 -17.07 10.46 -6.47
N ASP A 100 -18.15 10.15 -5.73
CA ASP A 100 -19.21 11.10 -5.39
C ASP A 100 -18.75 11.98 -4.23
N GLU A 101 -18.72 13.30 -4.45
CA GLU A 101 -18.24 14.30 -3.49
C GLU A 101 -19.06 14.37 -2.21
N GLU A 102 -20.35 14.05 -2.26
CA GLU A 102 -21.24 14.06 -1.10
C GLU A 102 -21.04 12.82 -0.21
N MET A 103 -20.63 11.71 -0.83
CA MET A 103 -20.41 10.43 -0.14
C MET A 103 -18.96 10.22 0.27
N ARG A 104 -18.01 10.87 -0.42
CA ARG A 104 -16.58 10.65 -0.21
C ARG A 104 -16.14 11.18 1.14
N MET A 105 -15.42 10.33 1.88
CA MET A 105 -14.74 10.72 3.11
C MET A 105 -13.22 10.77 2.88
N PRO A 106 -12.50 11.77 3.43
CA PRO A 106 -13.02 12.94 4.14
C PRO A 106 -13.76 13.91 3.22
N PRO A 107 -14.76 14.66 3.71
CA PRO A 107 -15.54 15.60 2.89
C PRO A 107 -14.63 16.70 2.33
N ALA A 108 -14.97 17.27 1.17
CA ALA A 108 -14.14 18.29 0.51
C ALA A 108 -13.85 19.50 1.41
N GLU A 109 -14.84 19.92 2.19
CA GLU A 109 -14.77 21.04 3.15
C GLU A 109 -13.78 20.80 4.31
N SER A 110 -13.41 19.55 4.58
CA SER A 110 -12.40 19.25 5.60
C SER A 110 -10.98 19.64 5.16
N HIS A 111 -10.78 19.88 3.86
CA HIS A 111 -9.47 20.06 3.22
C HIS A 111 -8.48 18.90 3.48
N LYS A 112 -8.98 17.75 3.93
CA LYS A 112 -8.23 16.49 4.11
C LYS A 112 -8.48 15.56 2.93
N LYS A 113 -7.47 14.76 2.59
CA LYS A 113 -7.57 13.73 1.55
C LYS A 113 -6.75 12.52 1.97
N THR A 114 -7.39 11.35 1.92
CA THR A 114 -6.70 10.08 2.06
C THR A 114 -5.84 9.87 0.83
N THR A 115 -4.55 9.61 1.02
CA THR A 115 -3.64 9.30 -0.08
C THR A 115 -3.88 7.88 -0.60
N GLN A 116 -3.43 7.59 -1.82
CA GLN A 116 -3.53 6.24 -2.36
C GLN A 116 -2.84 5.20 -1.46
N ARG A 117 -1.70 5.56 -0.85
CA ARG A 117 -1.00 4.69 0.09
C ARG A 117 -1.85 4.36 1.31
N GLU A 118 -2.49 5.36 1.89
CA GLU A 118 -3.34 5.20 3.06
C GLU A 118 -4.58 4.36 2.74
N GLY A 119 -5.17 4.53 1.56
CA GLY A 119 -6.26 3.67 1.06
C GLY A 119 -5.82 2.20 0.93
N CYS A 120 -4.62 1.95 0.41
CA CYS A 120 -4.06 0.59 0.35
C CYS A 120 -3.84 -0.01 1.74
N ILE A 121 -3.33 0.78 2.69
CA ILE A 121 -3.11 0.35 4.08
C ILE A 121 -4.44 -0.02 4.75
N PHE A 122 -5.51 0.76 4.53
CA PHE A 122 -6.84 0.39 5.01
C PHE A 122 -7.32 -0.92 4.40
N ASN A 123 -7.22 -1.08 3.09
CA ASN A 123 -7.66 -2.31 2.44
C ASN A 123 -6.97 -3.55 3.05
N SER A 124 -5.64 -3.50 3.24
CA SER A 124 -4.87 -4.60 3.82
C SER A 124 -5.11 -4.85 5.31
N THR A 125 -5.70 -3.90 6.04
CA THR A 125 -5.98 -4.04 7.48
C THR A 125 -7.36 -4.62 7.73
N VAL A 126 -8.28 -4.41 6.78
CA VAL A 126 -9.61 -5.00 6.84
C VAL A 126 -9.60 -6.44 6.35
N ASP A 127 -8.60 -6.83 5.55
CA ASP A 127 -8.29 -8.23 5.18
C ASP A 127 -7.82 -9.06 6.40
#